data_AF-A0A9P1DGV9-F1
#
_entry.id   AF-A0A9P1DGV9-F1
#
_cell.length_a   1.000
_cell.length_b   1.000
_cell.length_c   1.000
_cell.angle_alpha   90.00
_cell.angle_beta   90.00
_cell.angle_gamma   90.00
#
_symmetry.space_group_name_H-M   'P 1'
#
loop_
_entity.id
_entity.type
_entity.pdbx_description
1 polymer ?
#
loop_
_entity_poly.entity_id
_entity_poly.type
_entity_poly.pdbx_seq_one_letter_code
_entity_poly.pdbx_strand_id
1 'polypeptide(L)'
;MPWISRSSNAEATELQALENAMQKQQELIAQMNLVSGELQGQVTQLTKELELSKASKEQVQAAASRLESEKAVLLNEMQQIRSKAATDQEALGEKMRQQEKEAQKKLEEFKQDLMQLSSCKDFDGQEGFKSRQQSGDLDRQGPQFPAPGETELVSAMVPSVLIAVEIDLGGSGDDTNGGAATLTIAPWQTSSDYKLVVQDFIHNYRLKPIFEEAVVRFLQELERTATTLPLFRKASLAEIYQEYG
;
A
#
# COMPACT_ATOMS: atom_id res chain seq x y z
N MET A 1 84.17 -65.55 18.38
CA MET A 1 84.08 -64.09 18.56
C MET A 1 82.70 -63.58 18.14
N PRO A 2 81.67 -63.56 19.03
CA PRO A 2 80.31 -63.12 18.70
C PRO A 2 79.94 -61.68 19.09
N TRP A 3 80.85 -60.94 19.75
CA TRP A 3 80.54 -59.66 20.40
C TRP A 3 80.53 -58.46 19.43
N ILE A 4 81.22 -58.57 18.30
CA ILE A 4 81.33 -57.48 17.31
C ILE A 4 80.03 -57.32 16.50
N SER A 5 79.32 -58.40 16.21
CA SER A 5 78.08 -58.37 15.41
C SER A 5 76.88 -57.76 16.15
N ARG A 6 76.87 -57.79 17.49
CA ARG A 6 75.80 -57.14 18.27
C ARG A 6 75.93 -55.63 18.31
N SER A 7 77.15 -55.10 18.33
CA SER A 7 77.39 -53.64 18.29
C SER A 7 76.94 -53.03 16.96
N SER A 8 77.30 -53.69 15.85
CA SER A 8 76.94 -53.21 14.51
C SER A 8 75.42 -53.22 14.23
N ASN A 9 74.68 -54.19 14.78
CA ASN A 9 73.22 -54.21 14.66
C ASN A 9 72.53 -53.13 15.48
N ALA A 10 73.07 -52.78 16.66
CA ALA A 10 72.50 -51.72 17.50
C ALA A 10 72.69 -50.34 16.86
N GLU A 11 73.88 -50.05 16.34
CA GLU A 11 74.17 -48.79 15.63
C GLU A 11 73.29 -48.63 14.37
N ALA A 12 73.06 -49.72 13.62
CA ALA A 12 72.16 -49.69 12.47
C ALA A 12 70.72 -49.34 12.85
N THR A 13 70.22 -49.87 13.98
CA THR A 13 68.86 -49.54 14.45
C THR A 13 68.74 -48.10 14.94
N GLU A 14 69.77 -47.53 15.54
CA GLU A 14 69.78 -46.12 15.96
C GLU A 14 69.80 -45.16 14.77
N LEU A 15 70.61 -45.44 13.75
CA LEU A 15 70.63 -44.65 12.51
C LEU A 15 69.27 -44.66 11.80
N GLN A 16 68.64 -45.84 11.70
CA GLN A 16 67.31 -45.96 11.12
C GLN A 16 66.25 -45.20 11.95
N ALA A 17 66.36 -45.21 13.28
CA ALA A 17 65.47 -44.45 14.14
C ALA A 17 65.64 -42.93 13.96
N LEU A 18 66.89 -42.46 13.82
CA LEU A 18 67.20 -41.05 13.57
C LEU A 18 66.66 -40.58 12.21
N GLU A 19 66.84 -41.40 11.15
CA GLU A 19 66.30 -41.11 9.82
C GLU A 19 64.77 -41.01 9.83
N ASN A 20 64.09 -41.96 10.47
CA ASN A 20 62.64 -41.93 10.65
C ASN A 20 62.18 -40.69 11.45
N ALA A 21 62.92 -40.30 12.49
CA ALA A 21 62.62 -39.11 13.27
C ALA A 21 62.78 -37.82 12.44
N MET A 22 63.85 -37.74 11.65
CA MET A 22 64.10 -36.62 10.75
C MET A 22 63.02 -36.51 9.66
N GLN A 23 62.60 -37.64 9.07
CA GLN A 23 61.52 -37.67 8.09
C GLN A 23 60.19 -37.18 8.69
N LYS A 24 59.84 -37.65 9.88
CA LYS A 24 58.64 -37.18 10.61
C LYS A 24 58.71 -35.68 10.93
N GLN A 25 59.89 -35.19 11.34
CA GLN A 25 60.09 -33.77 11.58
C GLN A 25 59.88 -32.95 10.31
N GLN A 26 60.38 -33.42 9.17
CA GLN A 26 60.22 -32.73 7.89
C GLN A 26 58.77 -32.75 7.40
N GLU A 27 58.05 -33.86 7.58
CA GLU A 27 56.62 -33.95 7.30
C GLU A 27 55.81 -32.99 8.17
N LEU A 28 56.12 -32.92 9.47
CA LEU A 28 55.45 -31.99 10.38
C LEU A 28 55.67 -30.53 9.97
N ILE A 29 56.90 -30.16 9.56
CA ILE A 29 57.19 -28.82 9.05
C ILE A 29 56.39 -28.53 7.78
N ALA A 30 56.26 -29.51 6.86
CA ALA A 30 55.46 -29.35 5.66
C ALA A 30 53.97 -29.15 5.97
N GLN A 31 53.41 -29.95 6.87
CA GLN A 31 52.02 -29.81 7.35
C GLN A 31 51.80 -28.45 8.03
N MET A 32 52.73 -28.02 8.89
CA MET A 32 52.65 -26.73 9.56
C MET A 32 52.67 -25.56 8.56
N ASN A 33 53.53 -25.63 7.54
CA ASN A 33 53.59 -24.61 6.49
C ASN A 33 52.31 -24.58 5.66
N LEU A 34 51.72 -25.73 5.35
CA LEU A 34 50.43 -25.81 4.65
C LEU A 34 49.31 -25.16 5.47
N VAL A 35 49.15 -25.56 6.73
CA VAL A 35 48.14 -25.00 7.63
C VAL A 35 48.35 -23.50 7.84
N SER A 36 49.59 -23.05 7.97
CA SER A 36 49.93 -21.62 8.08
C SER A 36 49.51 -20.84 6.82
N GLY A 37 49.74 -21.40 5.63
CA GLY A 37 49.31 -20.82 4.37
C GLY A 37 47.79 -20.72 4.23
N GLU A 38 47.06 -21.79 4.59
CA GLU A 38 45.59 -21.80 4.59
C GLU A 38 45.01 -20.77 5.57
N LEU A 39 45.56 -20.70 6.79
CA LEU A 39 45.14 -19.74 7.80
C LEU A 39 45.40 -18.30 7.34
N GLN A 40 46.56 -18.02 6.74
CA GLN A 40 46.86 -16.71 6.17
C GLN A 40 45.86 -16.34 5.05
N GLY A 41 45.52 -17.31 4.19
CA GLY A 41 44.50 -17.14 3.16
C GLY A 41 43.15 -16.73 3.76
N GLN A 42 42.65 -17.48 4.76
CA GLN A 42 41.40 -17.19 5.44
C GLN A 42 41.41 -15.81 6.12
N VAL A 43 42.51 -15.43 6.79
CA VAL A 43 42.64 -14.10 7.43
C VAL A 43 42.55 -12.99 6.38
N THR A 44 43.21 -13.13 5.23
CA THR A 44 43.11 -12.12 4.17
C THR A 44 41.70 -12.04 3.57
N GLN A 45 41.01 -13.17 3.43
CA GLN A 45 39.63 -13.20 2.94
C GLN A 45 38.67 -12.52 3.92
N LEU A 46 38.72 -12.90 5.20
CA LEU A 46 37.90 -12.30 6.26
C LEU A 46 38.16 -10.80 6.40
N THR A 47 39.41 -10.35 6.19
CA THR A 47 39.75 -8.92 6.19
C THR A 47 39.05 -8.18 5.05
N LYS A 48 39.06 -8.72 3.84
CA LYS A 48 38.35 -8.14 2.68
C LYS A 48 36.84 -8.12 2.89
N GLU A 49 36.26 -9.21 3.38
CA GLU A 49 34.83 -9.29 3.67
C GLU A 49 34.42 -8.27 4.75
N LEU A 50 35.25 -8.08 5.78
CA LEU A 50 35.03 -7.07 6.81
C LEU A 50 35.06 -5.64 6.25
N GLU A 51 36.00 -5.33 5.35
CA GLU A 51 36.08 -4.03 4.68
C GLU A 51 34.85 -3.76 3.79
N LEU A 52 34.44 -4.75 2.99
CA LEU A 52 33.23 -4.65 2.17
C LEU A 52 31.97 -4.47 3.02
N SER A 53 31.87 -5.20 4.12
CA SER A 53 30.76 -5.07 5.08
C SER A 53 30.70 -3.67 5.70
N LYS A 54 31.86 -3.10 6.07
CA LYS A 54 31.94 -1.72 6.58
C LYS A 54 31.50 -0.69 5.53
N ALA A 55 32.01 -0.80 4.30
CA ALA A 55 31.64 0.11 3.22
C ALA A 55 30.13 0.04 2.91
N SER A 56 29.56 -1.17 2.86
CA SER A 56 28.12 -1.36 2.66
C SER A 56 27.31 -0.75 3.81
N LYS A 57 27.73 -0.93 5.06
CA LYS A 57 27.07 -0.32 6.23
C LYS A 57 27.07 1.20 6.15
N GLU A 58 28.20 1.82 5.80
CA GLU A 58 28.32 3.27 5.64
C GLU A 58 27.40 3.79 4.52
N GLN A 59 27.32 3.08 3.40
CA GLN A 59 26.43 3.42 2.29
C GLN A 59 24.95 3.36 2.72
N VAL A 60 24.54 2.30 3.42
CA VAL A 60 23.17 2.16 3.94
C VAL A 60 22.86 3.26 4.95
N GLN A 61 23.80 3.61 5.82
CA GLN A 61 23.63 4.68 6.79
C GLN A 61 23.47 6.05 6.10
N ALA A 62 24.28 6.35 5.08
CA ALA A 62 24.15 7.57 4.29
C ALA A 62 22.80 7.66 3.56
N ALA A 63 22.33 6.54 2.99
CA ALA A 63 21.02 6.47 2.35
C ALA A 63 19.86 6.69 3.36
N ALA A 64 19.97 6.10 4.56
CA ALA A 64 18.98 6.29 5.62
C ALA A 64 18.88 7.75 6.06
N SER A 65 20.02 8.42 6.32
CA SER A 65 20.03 9.85 6.68
C SER A 65 19.47 10.75 5.58
N ARG A 66 19.65 10.38 4.31
CA ARG A 66 19.04 11.10 3.17
C ARG A 66 17.53 10.91 3.13
N LEU A 67 17.03 9.70 3.32
CA LEU A 67 15.58 9.45 3.34
C LEU A 67 14.90 10.14 4.53
N GLU A 68 15.58 10.21 5.69
CA GLU A 68 15.09 10.95 6.85
C GLU A 68 14.95 12.45 6.58
N SER A 69 15.92 13.06 5.87
CA SER A 69 15.84 14.47 5.51
C SER A 69 14.75 14.74 4.46
N GLU A 70 14.63 13.89 3.44
CA GLU A 70 13.56 13.96 2.43
C GLU A 70 12.17 13.82 3.09
N LYS A 71 12.01 12.88 4.04
CA LYS A 71 10.78 12.74 4.83
C LYS A 71 10.44 14.01 5.61
N ALA A 72 11.43 14.65 6.24
CA ALA A 72 11.21 15.90 6.97
C ALA A 72 10.77 17.04 6.05
N VAL A 73 11.35 17.15 4.85
CA VAL A 73 10.95 18.12 3.84
C VAL A 73 9.50 17.89 3.41
N LEU A 74 9.14 16.65 3.05
CA LEU A 74 7.78 16.31 2.62
C LEU A 74 6.73 16.57 3.71
N LEU A 75 7.05 16.31 4.97
CA LEU A 75 6.15 16.64 6.09
C LEU A 75 5.90 18.15 6.21
N ASN A 76 6.95 18.96 6.06
CA ASN A 76 6.83 20.42 6.07
C ASN A 76 6.00 20.94 4.89
N GLU A 77 6.24 20.42 3.68
CA GLU A 77 5.45 20.76 2.49
C GLU A 77 3.98 20.38 2.65
N MET A 78 3.70 19.19 3.18
CA MET A 78 2.34 18.76 3.48
C MET A 78 1.66 19.66 4.51
N GLN A 79 2.36 20.06 5.57
CA GLN A 79 1.83 20.99 6.55
C GLN A 79 1.54 22.37 5.93
N GLN A 80 2.43 22.86 5.04
CA GLN A 80 2.24 24.12 4.33
C GLN A 80 1.05 24.07 3.36
N ILE A 81 0.88 22.97 2.63
CA ILE A 81 -0.26 22.79 1.72
C ILE A 81 -1.56 22.75 2.53
N ARG A 82 -1.59 22.06 3.66
CA ARG A 82 -2.76 22.00 4.54
C ARG A 82 -3.11 23.37 5.12
N SER A 83 -2.13 24.14 5.58
CA SER A 83 -2.38 25.48 6.13
C SER A 83 -2.90 26.42 5.04
N LYS A 84 -2.29 26.39 3.85
CA LYS A 84 -2.76 27.18 2.70
C LYS A 84 -4.18 26.79 2.26
N ALA A 85 -4.47 25.49 2.19
CA ALA A 85 -5.81 25.01 1.84
C ALA A 85 -6.86 25.46 2.87
N ALA A 86 -6.52 25.45 4.16
CA ALA A 86 -7.39 25.95 5.21
C ALA A 86 -7.66 27.46 5.07
N THR A 87 -6.64 28.27 4.80
CA THR A 87 -6.81 29.71 4.59
C THR A 87 -7.63 30.03 3.32
N ASP A 88 -7.39 29.29 2.24
CA ASP A 88 -8.13 29.47 0.98
C ASP A 88 -9.62 29.08 1.17
N GLN A 89 -9.89 28.00 1.92
CA GLN A 89 -11.24 27.58 2.26
C GLN A 89 -11.99 28.61 3.13
N GLU A 90 -11.31 29.20 4.12
CA GLU A 90 -11.88 30.25 4.96
C GLU A 90 -12.21 31.50 4.13
N ALA A 91 -11.28 31.96 3.29
CA ALA A 91 -11.48 33.10 2.41
C ALA A 91 -12.63 32.89 1.41
N LEU A 92 -12.74 31.69 0.85
CA LEU A 92 -13.86 31.33 -0.03
C LEU A 92 -15.19 31.33 0.74
N GLY A 93 -15.21 30.79 1.96
CA GLY A 93 -16.39 30.79 2.84
C GLY A 93 -16.83 32.20 3.25
N GLU A 94 -15.90 33.12 3.49
CA GLU A 94 -16.20 34.54 3.71
C GLU A 94 -16.82 35.21 2.49
N LYS A 95 -16.25 34.97 1.29
CA LYS A 95 -16.79 35.50 0.04
C LYS A 95 -18.21 35.02 -0.23
N MET A 96 -18.49 33.73 0.02
CA MET A 96 -19.84 33.17 -0.11
C MET A 96 -20.84 33.80 0.86
N ARG A 97 -20.46 33.97 2.14
CA ARG A 97 -21.30 34.66 3.14
C ARG A 97 -21.56 36.11 2.77
N GLN A 98 -20.58 36.80 2.20
CA GLN A 98 -20.75 38.18 1.73
C GLN A 98 -21.72 38.25 0.55
N GLN A 99 -21.56 37.37 -0.44
CA GLN A 99 -22.46 37.29 -1.59
C GLN A 99 -23.90 36.95 -1.17
N GLU A 100 -24.09 36.08 -0.18
CA GLU A 100 -25.39 35.75 0.37
C GLU A 100 -26.06 36.98 1.04
N LYS A 101 -25.32 37.72 1.87
CA LYS A 101 -25.83 38.96 2.49
C LYS A 101 -26.25 40.00 1.45
N GLU A 102 -25.46 40.16 0.39
CA GLU A 102 -25.78 41.07 -0.71
C GLU A 102 -27.03 40.63 -1.48
N ALA A 103 -27.18 39.33 -1.74
CA ALA A 103 -28.38 38.77 -2.36
C ALA A 103 -29.63 38.95 -1.49
N GLN A 104 -29.52 38.70 -0.18
CA GLN A 104 -30.60 38.93 0.79
C GLN A 104 -30.99 40.41 0.85
N LYS A 105 -30.01 41.32 0.86
CA LYS A 105 -30.27 42.77 0.84
C LYS A 105 -31.06 43.19 -0.40
N LYS A 106 -30.63 42.75 -1.60
CA LYS A 106 -31.34 43.03 -2.86
C LYS A 106 -32.76 42.47 -2.89
N LEU A 107 -32.95 41.28 -2.31
CA LEU A 107 -34.27 40.67 -2.19
C LEU A 107 -35.20 41.51 -1.30
N GLU A 108 -34.69 42.02 -0.18
CA GLU A 108 -35.46 42.88 0.72
C GLU A 108 -35.77 44.24 0.09
N GLU A 109 -34.82 44.84 -0.64
CA GLU A 109 -35.05 46.06 -1.43
C GLU A 109 -36.17 45.84 -2.47
N PHE A 110 -36.10 44.74 -3.24
CA PHE A 110 -37.14 44.40 -4.24
C PHE A 110 -38.53 44.19 -3.60
N LYS A 111 -38.58 43.58 -2.41
CA LYS A 111 -39.81 43.38 -1.66
C LYS A 111 -40.41 44.70 -1.18
N GLN A 112 -39.58 45.66 -0.75
CA GLN A 112 -40.04 47.01 -0.38
C GLN A 112 -40.61 47.75 -1.58
N ASP A 113 -39.96 47.68 -2.75
CA ASP A 113 -40.44 48.30 -3.99
C ASP A 113 -41.81 47.74 -4.41
N LEU A 114 -42.00 46.42 -4.32
CA LEU A 114 -43.30 45.77 -4.58
C LEU A 114 -44.39 46.27 -3.63
N MET A 115 -44.06 46.47 -2.35
CA MET A 115 -45.00 46.99 -1.36
C MET A 115 -45.43 48.42 -1.69
N GLN A 116 -44.49 49.29 -2.08
CA GLN A 116 -44.79 50.66 -2.52
C GLN A 116 -45.68 50.69 -3.77
N LEU A 117 -45.40 49.84 -4.77
CA LEU A 117 -46.22 49.71 -5.98
C LEU A 117 -47.65 49.25 -5.66
N SER A 118 -47.81 48.34 -4.70
CA SER A 118 -49.13 47.87 -4.28
C SER A 118 -49.94 48.94 -3.53
N SER A 119 -49.27 49.87 -2.84
CA SER A 119 -49.92 50.96 -2.11
C SER A 119 -50.41 52.10 -3.02
N CYS A 120 -49.95 52.19 -4.27
CA CYS A 120 -50.41 53.19 -5.26
C CYS A 120 -51.68 52.77 -6.02
N LYS A 121 -52.39 51.72 -5.59
CA LYS A 121 -53.57 51.16 -6.27
C LYS A 121 -54.94 51.69 -5.81
N ASP A 122 -55.00 52.87 -5.20
CA ASP A 122 -56.27 53.59 -4.96
C ASP A 122 -56.84 54.24 -6.24
N PHE A 123 -56.52 53.72 -7.42
CA PHE A 123 -57.07 54.21 -8.68
C PHE A 123 -58.39 53.50 -8.96
N ASP A 124 -59.49 54.14 -8.53
CA ASP A 124 -60.88 53.86 -8.92
C ASP A 124 -60.98 53.68 -10.45
N GLY A 125 -61.05 52.43 -10.89
CA GLY A 125 -60.99 52.06 -12.30
C GLY A 125 -61.71 50.75 -12.56
N GLN A 126 -63.00 50.75 -12.23
CA GLN A 126 -63.96 49.68 -12.52
C GLN A 126 -64.18 49.54 -14.04
N GLU A 127 -63.35 48.81 -14.78
CA GLU A 127 -63.76 48.28 -16.10
C GLU A 127 -63.20 46.88 -16.38
N GLY A 128 -63.99 45.87 -16.04
CA GLY A 128 -64.58 44.99 -17.06
C GLY A 128 -63.66 44.19 -17.99
N PHE A 129 -62.52 43.66 -17.56
CA PHE A 129 -61.78 42.68 -18.39
C PHE A 129 -62.18 41.23 -18.06
N LYS A 130 -63.22 40.77 -18.78
CA LYS A 130 -63.62 39.36 -18.87
C LYS A 130 -62.45 38.51 -19.37
N SER A 131 -61.74 37.86 -18.46
CA SER A 131 -60.72 36.88 -18.81
C SER A 131 -61.35 35.49 -18.91
N ARG A 132 -61.52 35.10 -20.17
CA ARG A 132 -61.73 33.77 -20.73
C ARG A 132 -60.98 32.69 -19.94
N GLN A 133 -61.74 31.82 -19.26
CA GLN A 133 -61.28 30.50 -18.84
C GLN A 133 -60.90 29.70 -20.09
N GLN A 134 -59.61 29.65 -20.44
CA GLN A 134 -59.07 28.59 -21.28
C GLN A 134 -58.45 27.55 -20.35
N SER A 135 -59.28 26.55 -20.05
CA SER A 135 -58.87 25.20 -19.67
C SER A 135 -57.92 24.69 -20.77
N GLY A 136 -56.63 24.82 -20.52
CA GLY A 136 -55.56 24.14 -21.25
C GLY A 136 -55.06 23.03 -20.35
N ASP A 137 -55.75 21.89 -20.45
CA ASP A 137 -55.34 20.59 -19.95
C ASP A 137 -54.03 20.21 -20.66
N LEU A 138 -52.91 20.57 -20.04
CA LEU A 138 -51.59 20.12 -20.43
C LEU A 138 -51.06 19.32 -19.26
N ASP A 139 -51.18 17.99 -19.42
CA ASP A 139 -50.47 16.93 -18.74
C ASP A 139 -49.03 17.32 -18.42
N ARG A 140 -48.89 18.02 -17.29
CA ARG A 140 -47.62 18.36 -16.69
C ARG A 140 -47.23 17.12 -15.91
N GLN A 141 -46.59 16.17 -16.60
CA GLN A 141 -45.66 15.25 -15.97
C GLN A 141 -44.58 16.11 -15.30
N GLY A 142 -44.88 16.56 -14.08
CA GLY A 142 -43.90 17.18 -13.21
C GLY A 142 -42.81 16.14 -12.94
N PRO A 143 -41.53 16.53 -12.99
CA PRO A 143 -40.50 15.65 -12.46
C PRO A 143 -40.87 15.34 -11.01
N GLN A 144 -41.16 14.07 -10.75
CA GLN A 144 -41.31 13.54 -9.40
C GLN A 144 -39.98 13.81 -8.69
N PHE A 145 -39.95 14.85 -7.87
CA PHE A 145 -38.92 14.98 -6.87
C PHE A 145 -39.16 13.85 -5.85
N PRO A 146 -38.19 12.94 -5.67
CA PRO A 146 -38.33 11.91 -4.67
C PRO A 146 -38.51 12.57 -3.30
N ALA A 147 -39.53 12.10 -2.58
CA ALA A 147 -39.76 12.49 -1.20
C ALA A 147 -38.48 12.25 -0.39
N PRO A 148 -38.13 13.15 0.57
CA PRO A 148 -37.04 12.93 1.51
C PRO A 148 -37.49 11.88 2.53
N GLY A 149 -37.66 10.65 2.06
CA GLY A 149 -37.60 9.48 2.91
C GLY A 149 -36.16 9.34 3.36
N GLU A 150 -35.98 9.38 4.66
CA GLU A 150 -34.83 8.99 5.49
C GLU A 150 -33.86 7.99 4.83
N THR A 151 -33.16 8.41 3.77
CA THR A 151 -31.85 7.88 3.45
C THR A 151 -30.94 8.51 4.48
N GLU A 152 -30.79 7.79 5.58
CA GLU A 152 -29.63 7.85 6.46
C GLU A 152 -28.44 8.33 5.64
N LEU A 153 -28.05 9.60 5.87
CA LEU A 153 -26.86 10.19 5.29
C LEU A 153 -25.68 9.44 5.92
N VAL A 154 -25.44 8.22 5.43
CA VAL A 154 -24.13 7.63 5.46
C VAL A 154 -23.30 8.62 4.65
N SER A 155 -22.61 9.49 5.38
CA SER A 155 -21.59 10.39 4.88
C SER A 155 -20.96 9.74 3.67
N ALA A 156 -21.14 10.34 2.49
CA ALA A 156 -20.53 9.92 1.24
C ALA A 156 -19.00 10.14 1.36
N MET A 157 -18.36 9.40 2.27
CA MET A 157 -16.97 9.05 2.20
C MET A 157 -16.84 8.36 0.86
N VAL A 158 -16.15 9.03 -0.07
CA VAL A 158 -15.72 8.45 -1.32
C VAL A 158 -15.25 7.03 -1.02
N PRO A 159 -15.89 5.97 -1.57
CA PRO A 159 -15.49 4.61 -1.26
C PRO A 159 -14.02 4.49 -1.65
N SER A 160 -13.16 4.36 -0.64
CA SER A 160 -11.71 4.38 -0.78
C SER A 160 -11.18 3.09 -1.41
N VAL A 161 -12.07 2.35 -2.09
CA VAL A 161 -11.92 0.98 -2.56
C VAL A 161 -12.48 0.90 -3.98
N LEU A 162 -11.63 0.53 -4.92
CA LEU A 162 -11.95 0.28 -6.32
C LEU A 162 -12.55 -1.12 -6.51
N ILE A 163 -11.93 -2.11 -5.87
CA ILE A 163 -12.33 -3.52 -5.92
C ILE A 163 -12.26 -4.09 -4.50
N ALA A 164 -13.33 -4.73 -4.04
CA ALA A 164 -13.36 -5.52 -2.81
C ALA A 164 -13.77 -6.95 -3.15
N VAL A 165 -12.91 -7.91 -2.84
CA VAL A 165 -13.19 -9.33 -3.02
C VAL A 165 -13.23 -10.00 -1.65
N GLU A 166 -14.37 -10.54 -1.28
CA GLU A 166 -14.50 -11.42 -0.11
C GLU A 166 -14.17 -12.85 -0.55
N ILE A 167 -13.01 -13.35 -0.11
CA ILE A 167 -12.48 -14.65 -0.47
C ILE A 167 -12.75 -15.63 0.67
N ASP A 168 -13.54 -16.68 0.40
CA ASP A 168 -13.71 -17.79 1.32
C ASP A 168 -12.44 -18.67 1.33
N LEU A 169 -11.81 -18.79 2.50
CA LEU A 169 -10.55 -19.50 2.70
C LEU A 169 -10.73 -21.00 2.94
N GLY A 170 -11.98 -21.51 3.01
CA GLY A 170 -12.27 -22.94 3.13
C GLY A 170 -12.04 -23.54 4.52
N GLY A 171 -12.09 -22.73 5.57
CA GLY A 171 -11.97 -23.20 6.97
C GLY A 171 -13.24 -23.93 7.41
N SER A 172 -13.24 -25.26 7.35
CA SER A 172 -14.41 -26.10 7.65
C SER A 172 -14.57 -26.49 9.14
N GLY A 173 -14.01 -25.74 10.09
CA GLY A 173 -13.90 -26.21 11.47
C GLY A 173 -14.05 -25.09 12.49
N ASP A 174 -14.64 -25.46 13.62
CA ASP A 174 -15.01 -24.76 14.87
C ASP A 174 -13.91 -23.87 15.52
N ASP A 175 -12.79 -23.67 14.84
CA ASP A 175 -11.76 -22.71 15.20
C ASP A 175 -12.13 -21.35 14.57
N THR A 176 -12.30 -20.35 15.43
CA THR A 176 -12.81 -18.98 15.19
C THR A 176 -12.14 -18.15 14.08
N ASN A 177 -11.25 -18.73 13.27
CA ASN A 177 -10.56 -18.07 12.16
C ASN A 177 -10.77 -18.73 10.79
N GLY A 178 -11.67 -19.71 10.65
CA GLY A 178 -12.14 -20.21 9.35
C GLY A 178 -13.09 -19.24 8.64
N GLY A 179 -12.72 -17.96 8.58
CA GLY A 179 -13.56 -16.87 8.09
C GLY A 179 -13.17 -16.41 6.69
N ALA A 180 -14.17 -15.96 5.92
CA ALA A 180 -13.92 -15.23 4.68
C ALA A 180 -13.05 -13.99 4.96
N ALA A 181 -12.11 -13.72 4.06
CA ALA A 181 -11.19 -12.60 4.17
C ALA A 181 -11.45 -11.60 3.03
N THR A 182 -11.46 -10.31 3.33
CA THR A 182 -11.69 -9.28 2.31
C THR A 182 -10.36 -8.75 1.80
N LEU A 183 -10.12 -8.89 0.50
CA LEU A 183 -9.02 -8.27 -0.23
C LEU A 183 -9.53 -6.99 -0.90
N THR A 184 -8.91 -5.86 -0.60
CA THR A 184 -9.31 -4.54 -1.12
C THR A 184 -8.21 -3.92 -1.97
N ILE A 185 -8.59 -3.39 -3.13
CA ILE A 185 -7.74 -2.59 -4.01
C ILE A 185 -8.20 -1.14 -3.94
N ALA A 186 -7.28 -0.22 -3.67
CA ALA A 186 -7.56 1.21 -3.60
C ALA A 186 -7.61 1.88 -5.00
N PRO A 187 -8.29 3.03 -5.17
CA PRO A 187 -8.43 3.71 -6.46
C PRO A 187 -7.12 4.15 -7.13
N TRP A 188 -6.04 4.30 -6.38
CA TRP A 188 -4.72 4.68 -6.90
C TRP A 188 -3.82 3.48 -7.25
N GLN A 189 -4.24 2.26 -6.91
CA GLN A 189 -3.49 1.05 -7.21
C GLN A 189 -3.85 0.56 -8.61
N THR A 190 -2.85 0.08 -9.32
CA THR A 190 -2.96 -0.42 -10.70
C THR A 190 -2.72 -1.92 -10.75
N SER A 191 -2.94 -2.53 -11.92
CA SER A 191 -2.64 -3.94 -12.17
C SER A 191 -1.19 -4.36 -11.83
N SER A 192 -0.25 -3.41 -11.82
CA SER A 192 1.16 -3.65 -11.44
C SER A 192 1.33 -3.84 -9.94
N ASP A 193 0.44 -3.29 -9.13
CA ASP A 193 0.49 -3.32 -7.67
C ASP A 193 -0.17 -4.59 -7.09
N TYR A 194 -0.98 -5.29 -7.89
CA TYR A 194 -1.78 -6.44 -7.44
C TYR A 194 -0.92 -7.53 -6.81
N LYS A 195 0.27 -7.79 -7.38
CA LYS A 195 1.19 -8.80 -6.85
C LYS A 195 1.57 -8.52 -5.40
N LEU A 196 1.92 -7.27 -5.07
CA LEU A 196 2.31 -6.90 -3.71
C LEU A 196 1.12 -7.00 -2.74
N VAL A 197 -0.06 -6.51 -3.15
CA VAL A 197 -1.27 -6.59 -2.32
C VAL A 197 -1.66 -8.05 -2.03
N VAL A 198 -1.59 -8.91 -3.04
CA VAL A 198 -1.88 -10.34 -2.89
C VAL A 198 -0.81 -11.01 -2.02
N GLN A 199 0.48 -10.69 -2.18
CA GLN A 199 1.53 -11.20 -1.29
C GLN A 199 1.28 -10.86 0.18
N ASP A 200 0.94 -9.61 0.47
CA ASP A 200 0.62 -9.17 1.82
C ASP A 200 -0.62 -9.90 2.36
N PHE A 201 -1.66 -10.08 1.54
CA PHE A 201 -2.86 -10.83 1.90
C PHE A 201 -2.54 -12.30 2.19
N ILE A 202 -1.80 -12.98 1.31
CA ILE A 202 -1.38 -14.38 1.47
C ILE A 202 -0.56 -14.54 2.75
N HIS A 203 0.34 -13.60 3.04
CA HIS A 203 1.15 -13.60 4.26
C HIS A 203 0.30 -13.42 5.53
N ASN A 204 -0.58 -12.41 5.54
CA ASN A 204 -1.42 -12.06 6.69
C ASN A 204 -2.38 -13.21 7.09
N TYR A 205 -2.95 -13.90 6.11
CA TYR A 205 -3.85 -15.02 6.33
C TYR A 205 -3.14 -16.38 6.33
N ARG A 206 -1.79 -16.40 6.28
CA ARG A 206 -0.95 -17.61 6.28
C ARG A 206 -1.33 -18.63 5.20
N LEU A 207 -1.73 -18.14 4.05
CA LEU A 207 -2.09 -18.94 2.89
C LEU A 207 -0.82 -19.46 2.20
N LYS A 208 -0.96 -20.51 1.41
CA LYS A 208 0.17 -21.05 0.64
C LYS A 208 0.53 -20.09 -0.51
N PRO A 209 1.82 -19.83 -0.78
CA PRO A 209 2.24 -18.96 -1.90
C PRO A 209 1.79 -19.44 -3.29
N ILE A 210 1.40 -20.70 -3.43
CA ILE A 210 0.87 -21.26 -4.70
C ILE A 210 -0.39 -20.53 -5.20
N PHE A 211 -1.13 -19.87 -4.31
CA PHE A 211 -2.35 -19.14 -4.67
C PHE A 211 -2.07 -17.72 -5.20
N GLU A 212 -0.86 -17.20 -5.05
CA GLU A 212 -0.52 -15.81 -5.37
C GLU A 212 -0.84 -15.48 -6.84
N GLU A 213 -0.31 -16.28 -7.77
CA GLU A 213 -0.49 -16.04 -9.21
C GLU A 213 -1.96 -16.17 -9.64
N ALA A 214 -2.68 -17.15 -9.09
CA ALA A 214 -4.09 -17.38 -9.40
C ALA A 214 -4.96 -16.19 -8.96
N VAL A 215 -4.74 -15.67 -7.74
CA VAL A 215 -5.48 -14.52 -7.22
C VAL A 215 -5.15 -13.25 -8.00
N VAL A 216 -3.88 -13.04 -8.39
CA VAL A 216 -3.50 -11.89 -9.24
C VAL A 216 -4.21 -11.93 -10.58
N ARG A 217 -4.23 -13.08 -11.27
CA ARG A 217 -4.94 -13.23 -12.55
C ARG A 217 -6.44 -13.03 -12.42
N PHE A 218 -7.03 -13.55 -11.33
CA PHE A 218 -8.43 -13.33 -11.03
C PHE A 218 -8.77 -11.83 -10.86
N LEU A 219 -7.94 -11.06 -10.16
CA LEU A 219 -8.12 -9.61 -10.01
C LEU A 219 -7.98 -8.86 -11.33
N GLN A 220 -7.02 -9.24 -12.18
CA GLN A 220 -6.84 -8.65 -13.51
C GLN A 220 -8.04 -8.93 -14.42
N GLU A 221 -8.56 -10.15 -14.40
CA GLU A 221 -9.75 -10.52 -15.17
C GLU A 221 -11.00 -9.80 -14.65
N LEU A 222 -11.12 -9.65 -13.34
CA LEU A 222 -12.14 -8.84 -12.69
C LEU A 222 -12.11 -7.38 -13.16
N GLU A 223 -10.94 -6.75 -13.15
CA GLU A 223 -10.76 -5.37 -13.62
C GLU A 223 -11.09 -5.26 -15.11
N ARG A 224 -10.65 -6.23 -15.93
CA ARG A 224 -10.90 -6.26 -17.38
C ARG A 224 -12.38 -6.42 -17.74
N THR A 225 -13.14 -7.18 -16.94
CA THR A 225 -14.57 -7.48 -17.19
C THR A 225 -15.52 -6.49 -16.52
N ALA A 226 -15.04 -5.68 -15.57
CA ALA A 226 -15.85 -4.70 -14.88
C ALA A 226 -16.32 -3.58 -15.82
N THR A 227 -17.64 -3.39 -15.93
CA THR A 227 -18.24 -2.25 -16.64
C THR A 227 -18.47 -1.05 -15.74
N THR A 228 -18.48 -1.24 -14.42
CA THR A 228 -18.79 -0.24 -13.40
C THR A 228 -17.93 -0.43 -12.16
N LEU A 229 -17.50 0.67 -11.53
CA LEU A 229 -16.72 0.68 -10.29
C LEU A 229 -17.41 1.60 -9.26
N PRO A 230 -17.30 1.31 -7.94
CA PRO A 230 -16.53 0.23 -7.31
C PRO A 230 -17.15 -1.17 -7.47
N LEU A 231 -16.32 -2.22 -7.41
CA LEU A 231 -16.75 -3.61 -7.59
C LEU A 231 -16.64 -4.41 -6.28
N PHE A 232 -17.70 -5.15 -5.96
CA PHE A 232 -17.75 -6.07 -4.82
C PHE A 232 -18.05 -7.49 -5.33
N ARG A 233 -17.18 -8.46 -5.02
CA ARG A 233 -17.38 -9.86 -5.44
C ARG A 233 -17.07 -10.82 -4.31
N LYS A 234 -17.84 -11.90 -4.22
CA LYS A 234 -17.53 -13.05 -3.35
C LYS A 234 -16.99 -14.18 -4.21
N ALA A 235 -15.94 -14.86 -3.74
CA ALA A 235 -15.34 -16.00 -4.45
C ALA A 235 -14.74 -16.98 -3.45
N SER A 236 -14.68 -18.26 -3.78
CA SER A 236 -13.89 -19.21 -2.99
C SER A 236 -12.44 -19.25 -3.46
N LEU A 237 -11.48 -19.34 -2.53
CA LEU A 237 -10.07 -19.53 -2.87
C LEU A 237 -9.86 -20.80 -3.71
N ALA A 238 -10.66 -21.84 -3.47
CA ALA A 238 -10.62 -23.09 -4.24
C ALA A 238 -11.09 -22.88 -5.69
N GLU A 239 -12.16 -22.11 -5.90
CA GLU A 239 -12.67 -21.76 -7.23
C GLU A 239 -11.64 -20.93 -8.01
N ILE A 240 -11.06 -19.91 -7.37
CA ILE A 240 -10.02 -19.06 -7.97
C ILE A 240 -8.83 -19.91 -8.42
N TYR A 241 -8.36 -20.83 -7.57
CA TYR A 241 -7.23 -21.69 -7.93
C TYR A 241 -7.57 -22.69 -9.04
N GLN A 242 -8.81 -23.22 -9.05
CA GLN A 242 -9.26 -24.13 -10.10
C GLN A 242 -9.32 -23.45 -11.47
N GLU A 243 -9.69 -22.16 -11.51
CA GLU A 243 -9.86 -21.42 -12.77
C GLU A 243 -8.56 -20.77 -13.25
N TYR A 244 -7.67 -20.31 -12.35
CA TYR A 244 -6.50 -19.49 -12.68
C TYR A 244 -5.14 -20.06 -12.25
N GLY A 245 -5.11 -21.19 -11.52
CA GLY A 245 -3.91 -21.79 -10.93
C GLY A 245 -3.11 -22.75 -11.80
#